data_AF-A0A5C8FZX8-F1
#
_entry.id   AF-A0A5C8FZX8-F1
#
_cell.length_a   1.000
_cell.length_b   1.000
_cell.length_c   1.000
_cell.angle_alpha   90.00
_cell.angle_beta   90.00
_cell.angle_gamma   90.00
#
_symmetry.space_group_name_H-M   'P 1'
#
loop_
_entity.id
_entity.type
_entity.pdbx_description
1 polymer ?
#
loop_
_entity_poly.entity_id
_entity_poly.type
_entity_poly.pdbx_seq_one_letter_code
_entity_poly.pdbx_strand_id
1 'polypeptide(L)'
;MSLSNTGFDFRTTPLLFNFKIKKIFFALLSFFILFTISCGNENKTKNEIYKRNISYYAGDWINSDTKEKIFIINSDGSIIVNGENILPKSIKKNSETNYTFKVMPEWIKKSSYTFNINFINDTKGKVNVGNLYFEINKIN
;
A
#
# COMPACT_ATOMS: atom_id res chain seq x y z
N MET A 1 40.49 -70.23 -30.01
CA MET A 1 39.68 -70.58 -28.81
C MET A 1 40.38 -69.96 -27.61
N SER A 2 39.81 -69.24 -26.65
CA SER A 2 38.52 -68.56 -26.45
C SER A 2 38.79 -67.58 -25.30
N LEU A 3 38.35 -66.33 -25.41
CA LEU A 3 38.27 -65.40 -24.29
C LEU A 3 37.31 -65.97 -23.22
N SER A 4 37.68 -65.94 -21.94
CA SER A 4 36.72 -66.02 -20.84
C SER A 4 36.81 -64.77 -19.97
N ASN A 5 35.75 -63.96 -20.06
CA ASN A 5 35.46 -62.82 -19.22
C ASN A 5 35.31 -63.27 -17.75
N THR A 6 36.05 -62.68 -16.84
CA THR A 6 35.72 -62.71 -15.41
C THR A 6 34.59 -61.72 -15.16
N GLY A 7 33.36 -62.22 -15.17
CA GLY A 7 32.18 -61.47 -14.74
C GLY A 7 32.28 -61.12 -13.26
N PHE A 8 32.20 -59.82 -12.96
CA PHE A 8 32.08 -59.29 -11.60
C PHE A 8 30.62 -59.45 -11.15
N ASP A 9 30.39 -60.32 -10.16
CA ASP A 9 29.06 -60.68 -9.67
C ASP A 9 28.53 -59.61 -8.69
N PHE A 10 27.43 -58.95 -9.06
CA PHE A 10 26.68 -58.04 -8.19
C PHE A 10 25.57 -58.80 -7.46
N ARG A 11 25.91 -59.49 -6.37
CA ARG A 11 24.91 -60.09 -5.47
C ARG A 11 25.04 -59.59 -4.03
N THR A 12 24.21 -58.59 -3.75
CA THR A 12 23.36 -58.43 -2.56
C THR A 12 24.04 -58.42 -1.18
N THR A 13 24.38 -57.22 -0.71
CA THR A 13 24.14 -56.86 0.70
C THR A 13 23.13 -55.72 0.73
N PRO A 14 21.98 -55.86 1.40
CA PRO A 14 21.13 -54.71 1.63
C PRO A 14 21.86 -53.83 2.65
N LEU A 15 22.36 -52.68 2.19
CA LEU A 15 22.74 -51.59 3.07
C LEU A 15 21.51 -51.29 3.94
N LEU A 16 21.58 -51.70 5.21
CA LEU A 16 20.66 -51.30 6.27
C LEU A 16 20.77 -49.78 6.42
N PHE A 17 20.07 -49.07 5.53
CA PHE A 17 19.97 -47.63 5.53
C PHE A 17 19.14 -47.25 6.76
N ASN A 18 19.89 -46.95 7.82
CA ASN A 18 19.43 -46.70 9.17
C ASN A 18 18.23 -45.74 9.17
N PHE A 19 17.03 -46.24 9.52
CA PHE A 19 15.76 -45.49 9.45
C PHE A 19 15.76 -44.20 10.29
N LYS A 20 16.69 -44.06 11.24
CA LYS A 20 16.92 -42.85 12.05
C LYS A 20 17.45 -41.67 11.22
N ILE A 21 18.21 -41.92 10.16
CA ILE A 21 18.81 -40.87 9.31
C ILE A 21 17.76 -40.21 8.39
N LYS A 22 16.68 -40.92 8.04
CA LYS A 22 15.60 -40.37 7.20
C LYS A 22 14.87 -39.17 7.84
N LYS A 23 14.68 -39.18 9.18
CA LYS A 23 14.02 -38.07 9.88
C LYS A 23 14.86 -36.80 9.92
N ILE A 24 16.19 -36.94 10.08
CA ILE A 24 17.12 -35.80 10.05
C ILE A 24 17.21 -35.18 8.65
N PHE A 25 17.19 -36.01 7.60
CA PHE A 25 17.29 -35.55 6.22
C PHE A 25 16.04 -34.75 5.78
N PHE A 26 14.86 -35.15 6.25
CA PHE A 26 13.61 -34.45 5.94
C PHE A 26 13.50 -33.09 6.67
N ALA A 27 14.01 -32.98 7.90
CA ALA A 27 14.03 -31.73 8.67
C ALA A 27 14.99 -30.68 8.07
N LEU A 28 16.12 -31.10 7.50
CA LEU A 28 17.05 -30.20 6.82
C LEU A 28 16.52 -29.72 5.46
N LEU A 29 15.74 -30.55 4.76
CA LEU A 29 15.13 -30.19 3.48
C LEU A 29 14.06 -29.08 3.64
N SER A 30 13.29 -29.06 4.73
CA SER A 30 12.30 -28.01 4.98
C SER A 30 12.92 -26.66 5.34
N PHE A 31 14.16 -26.63 5.83
CA PHE A 31 14.84 -25.38 6.23
C PHE A 31 15.31 -24.55 5.02
N PHE A 32 15.52 -25.18 3.85
CA PHE A 32 15.92 -24.48 2.62
C PHE A 32 14.77 -23.75 1.91
N ILE A 33 13.52 -24.06 2.23
CA ILE A 33 12.34 -23.40 1.62
C ILE A 33 12.14 -21.98 2.18
N LEU A 34 12.69 -21.68 3.37
CA LEU A 34 12.57 -20.37 4.01
C LEU A 34 13.47 -19.30 3.38
N PHE A 35 14.50 -19.69 2.59
CA PHE A 35 15.40 -18.75 1.92
C PHE A 35 14.98 -18.38 0.49
N THR A 36 14.00 -19.06 -0.09
CA THR A 36 13.53 -18.74 -1.46
C THR A 36 12.36 -17.76 -1.49
N ILE A 37 11.84 -17.32 -0.34
CA ILE A 37 10.92 -16.18 -0.24
C ILE A 37 11.70 -14.88 0.05
N SER A 38 12.97 -14.81 -0.37
CA SER A 38 13.53 -13.50 -0.70
C SER A 38 12.69 -12.99 -1.86
N CYS A 39 11.69 -12.18 -1.52
CA CYS A 39 10.87 -11.43 -2.45
C CYS A 39 11.86 -10.71 -3.37
N GLY A 40 12.06 -11.27 -4.55
CA GLY A 40 12.64 -10.54 -5.65
C GLY A 40 11.67 -9.39 -5.86
N ASN A 41 12.03 -8.22 -5.35
CA ASN A 41 11.51 -6.98 -5.88
C ASN A 41 12.09 -6.90 -7.30
N GLU A 42 11.52 -7.72 -8.20
CA GLU A 42 11.48 -7.40 -9.60
C GLU A 42 10.76 -6.06 -9.62
N ASN A 43 11.55 -4.98 -9.68
CA ASN A 43 11.09 -3.66 -10.10
C ASN A 43 10.56 -3.83 -11.53
N LYS A 44 9.37 -4.41 -11.62
CA LYS A 44 8.46 -4.22 -12.74
C LYS A 44 8.06 -2.77 -12.61
N THR A 45 8.84 -1.91 -13.27
CA THR A 45 8.45 -0.55 -13.62
C THR A 45 7.28 -0.65 -14.62
N LYS A 46 6.19 -1.27 -14.19
CA LYS A 46 4.89 -1.01 -14.74
C LYS A 46 4.55 0.35 -14.20
N ASN A 47 4.44 1.34 -15.09
CA ASN A 47 3.58 2.49 -14.90
C ASN A 47 2.13 1.97 -14.72
N GLU A 48 1.87 1.22 -13.65
CA GLU A 48 0.55 1.12 -13.09
C GLU A 48 0.28 2.53 -12.58
N ILE A 49 -0.39 3.31 -13.41
CA ILE A 49 -1.07 4.52 -12.99
C ILE A 49 -2.11 4.04 -11.97
N TYR A 50 -1.66 3.85 -10.74
CA TYR A 50 -2.53 3.55 -9.61
C TYR A 50 -3.46 4.74 -9.54
N LYS A 51 -4.73 4.51 -9.88
CA LYS A 51 -5.79 5.51 -9.78
C LYS A 51 -5.98 5.84 -8.30
N ARG A 52 -5.14 6.72 -7.75
CA ARG A 52 -5.13 7.08 -6.33
C ARG A 52 -6.51 7.59 -5.94
N ASN A 53 -7.13 6.98 -4.94
CA ASN A 53 -8.34 7.52 -4.31
C ASN A 53 -7.93 8.54 -3.25
N ILE A 54 -8.87 9.38 -2.81
CA ILE A 54 -8.62 10.38 -1.77
C ILE A 54 -8.12 9.77 -0.46
N SER A 55 -8.50 8.53 -0.14
CA SER A 55 -7.99 7.78 1.02
C SER A 55 -6.48 7.56 1.01
N TYR A 56 -5.81 7.67 -0.15
CA TYR A 56 -4.35 7.69 -0.24
C TYR A 56 -3.73 8.85 0.57
N TYR A 57 -4.49 9.95 0.73
CA TYR A 57 -4.08 11.15 1.45
C TYR A 57 -4.59 11.17 2.91
N ALA A 58 -5.02 10.03 3.46
CA ALA A 58 -5.56 9.92 4.81
C ALA A 58 -4.61 10.48 5.89
N GLY A 59 -5.11 11.34 6.76
CA GLY A 59 -4.38 12.01 7.84
C GLY A 59 -4.91 13.42 8.11
N ASP A 60 -4.25 14.09 9.04
CA ASP A 60 -4.56 15.47 9.45
C ASP A 60 -3.86 16.46 8.52
N TRP A 61 -4.59 17.44 7.99
CA TRP A 61 -4.05 18.46 7.11
C TRP A 61 -4.20 19.84 7.73
N ILE A 62 -3.07 20.54 7.84
CA ILE A 62 -2.95 21.87 8.43
C ILE A 62 -2.58 22.90 7.37
N ASN A 63 -2.94 24.15 7.61
CA ASN A 63 -2.42 25.29 6.85
C ASN A 63 -0.89 25.38 7.06
N SER A 64 -0.13 25.52 5.97
CA SER A 64 1.32 25.59 6.00
C SER A 64 1.84 26.78 6.83
N ASP A 65 1.12 27.90 6.85
CA ASP A 65 1.53 29.14 7.48
C ASP A 65 1.02 29.23 8.91
N THR A 66 -0.30 29.13 9.10
CA THR A 66 -0.94 29.31 10.43
C THR A 66 -0.86 28.09 11.32
N LYS A 67 -0.53 26.91 10.76
CA LYS A 67 -0.55 25.60 11.43
C LYS A 67 -1.91 25.17 11.96
N GLU A 68 -2.97 25.88 11.60
CA GLU A 68 -4.34 25.51 11.96
C GLU A 68 -4.80 24.29 11.17
N LYS A 69 -5.54 23.39 11.82
CA LYS A 69 -6.15 22.23 11.17
C LYS A 69 -7.26 22.69 10.22
N ILE A 70 -7.16 22.26 8.97
CA ILE A 70 -8.13 22.60 7.92
C ILE A 70 -9.12 21.46 7.74
N PHE A 71 -8.62 20.22 7.61
CA PHE A 71 -9.45 19.04 7.49
C PHE A 71 -8.70 17.77 7.88
N ILE A 72 -9.47 16.71 8.09
CA ILE A 72 -8.98 15.34 8.31
C ILE A 72 -9.49 14.49 7.16
N ILE A 73 -8.62 13.67 6.56
CA ILE A 73 -9.02 12.66 5.59
C ILE A 73 -8.95 11.30 6.28
N ASN A 74 -10.05 10.58 6.33
CA ASN A 74 -10.11 9.25 6.93
C ASN A 74 -9.67 8.17 5.92
N SER A 75 -9.33 6.98 6.43
CA SER A 75 -8.92 5.83 5.61
C SER A 75 -10.03 5.32 4.67
N ASP A 76 -11.30 5.57 5.00
CA ASP A 76 -12.45 5.29 4.14
C ASP A 76 -12.66 6.35 3.03
N GLY A 77 -11.85 7.42 3.05
CA GLY A 77 -11.91 8.53 2.10
C GLY A 77 -12.91 9.63 2.46
N SER A 78 -13.58 9.56 3.61
CA SER A 78 -14.39 10.66 4.14
C SER A 78 -13.50 11.83 4.59
N ILE A 79 -14.05 13.05 4.59
CA ILE A 79 -13.34 14.26 5.03
C ILE A 79 -14.11 14.90 6.18
N ILE A 80 -13.41 15.27 7.25
CA ILE A 80 -13.97 16.07 8.34
C ILE A 80 -13.48 17.52 8.20
N VAL A 81 -14.42 18.48 8.14
CA VAL A 81 -14.13 19.93 8.13
C VAL A 81 -14.97 20.62 9.19
N ASN A 82 -14.35 21.25 10.19
CA ASN A 82 -15.06 21.92 11.30
C ASN A 82 -16.16 21.06 11.95
N GLY A 83 -15.94 19.75 12.08
CA GLY A 83 -16.91 18.80 12.65
C GLY A 83 -17.91 18.21 11.65
N GLU A 84 -18.03 18.77 10.44
CA GLU A 84 -18.90 18.25 9.38
C GLU A 84 -18.22 17.06 8.68
N ASN A 85 -18.94 15.93 8.57
CA ASN A 85 -18.47 14.73 7.90
C ASN A 85 -18.95 14.68 6.44
N ILE A 86 -18.01 14.78 5.50
CA ILE A 86 -18.24 14.69 4.07
C ILE A 86 -17.98 13.25 3.61
N LEU A 87 -19.06 12.55 3.28
CA LEU A 87 -18.99 11.17 2.81
C LEU A 87 -18.23 11.05 1.47
N PRO A 88 -17.53 9.92 1.22
CA PRO A 88 -16.77 9.71 -0.02
C PRO A 88 -17.60 9.95 -1.30
N LYS A 89 -18.87 9.54 -1.29
CA LYS A 89 -19.80 9.71 -2.43
C LYS A 89 -20.09 11.17 -2.78
N SER A 90 -19.89 12.09 -1.85
CA SER A 90 -20.12 13.53 -2.02
C SER A 90 -18.87 14.26 -2.51
N ILE A 91 -17.73 13.56 -2.62
CA ILE A 91 -16.46 14.13 -3.05
C ILE A 91 -16.27 13.83 -4.53
N LYS A 92 -16.20 14.90 -5.33
CA LYS A 92 -15.94 14.79 -6.76
C LYS A 92 -14.44 14.67 -7.00
N LYS A 93 -14.01 13.56 -7.57
CA LYS A 93 -12.66 13.40 -8.10
C LYS A 93 -12.56 14.05 -9.49
N ASN A 94 -11.84 15.16 -9.61
CA ASN A 94 -11.61 15.82 -10.90
C ASN A 94 -10.37 15.25 -11.62
N SER A 95 -9.35 14.86 -10.86
CA SER A 95 -8.15 14.17 -11.35
C SER A 95 -7.57 13.25 -10.26
N GLU A 96 -6.41 12.63 -10.47
CA GLU A 96 -5.78 11.77 -9.45
C GLU A 96 -5.36 12.52 -8.18
N THR A 97 -5.05 13.80 -8.31
CA THR A 97 -4.59 14.67 -7.23
C THR A 97 -5.57 15.80 -6.93
N ASN A 98 -6.63 15.97 -7.72
CA ASN A 98 -7.58 17.07 -7.57
C ASN A 98 -8.98 16.60 -7.19
N TYR A 99 -9.50 17.16 -6.10
CA TYR A 99 -10.79 16.79 -5.51
C TYR A 99 -11.59 18.04 -5.15
N THR A 100 -12.91 17.97 -5.36
CA THR A 100 -13.84 19.03 -4.99
C THR A 100 -14.94 18.48 -4.10
N PHE A 101 -15.30 19.22 -3.06
CA PHE A 101 -16.47 18.92 -2.24
C PHE A 101 -17.07 20.21 -1.69
N LYS A 102 -18.28 20.12 -1.14
CA LYS A 102 -18.98 21.24 -0.53
C LYS A 102 -19.13 21.00 0.96
N VAL A 103 -18.94 22.06 1.74
CA VAL A 103 -19.25 22.11 3.16
C VAL A 103 -20.37 23.11 3.36
N MET A 104 -21.43 22.72 4.05
CA MET A 104 -22.52 23.60 4.45
C MET A 104 -22.53 23.65 5.96
N PRO A 105 -21.81 24.62 6.57
CA PRO A 105 -21.70 24.68 8.02
C PRO A 105 -23.10 24.90 8.63
N GLU A 106 -23.41 24.22 9.73
CA GLU A 106 -24.72 24.33 10.38
C GLU A 106 -25.12 25.77 10.73
N TRP A 107 -24.13 26.63 11.05
CA TRP A 107 -24.32 28.04 11.38
C TRP A 107 -24.62 28.93 10.15
N ILE A 108 -24.43 28.45 8.93
CA ILE A 108 -24.78 29.14 7.68
C ILE A 108 -25.71 28.27 6.84
N LYS A 109 -26.96 28.12 7.28
CA LYS A 109 -28.00 27.28 6.64
C LYS A 109 -28.33 27.62 5.16
N LYS A 110 -27.71 28.64 4.56
CA LYS A 110 -28.03 29.13 3.20
C LYS A 110 -26.82 29.24 2.26
N SER A 111 -25.59 29.02 2.71
CA SER A 111 -24.43 29.04 1.82
C SER A 111 -23.54 27.83 2.04
N SER A 112 -22.97 27.34 0.94
CA SER A 112 -22.00 26.26 0.96
C SER A 112 -20.66 26.80 0.47
N TYR A 113 -19.59 26.35 1.10
CA TYR A 113 -18.23 26.61 0.64
C TYR A 113 -17.78 25.44 -0.23
N THR A 114 -17.30 25.75 -1.43
CA THR A 114 -16.71 24.74 -2.31
C THR A 114 -15.21 24.69 -2.06
N PHE A 115 -14.73 23.55 -1.58
CA PHE A 115 -13.32 23.27 -1.41
C PHE A 115 -12.79 22.63 -2.68
N ASN A 116 -11.67 23.13 -3.17
CA ASN A 116 -10.89 22.50 -4.23
C ASN A 116 -9.50 22.17 -3.68
N ILE A 117 -9.23 20.89 -3.49
CA ILE A 117 -7.92 20.40 -3.03
C ILE A 117 -7.13 19.95 -4.24
N ASN A 118 -5.87 20.39 -4.32
CA ASN A 118 -4.88 19.87 -5.25
C ASN A 118 -3.66 19.35 -4.48
N PHE A 119 -3.47 18.03 -4.44
CA PHE A 119 -2.32 17.42 -3.81
C PHE A 119 -1.08 17.52 -4.72
N ILE A 120 0.03 18.00 -4.14
CA ILE A 120 1.33 18.03 -4.82
C ILE A 120 2.01 16.68 -4.64
N ASN A 121 1.92 16.12 -3.43
CA ASN A 121 2.36 14.76 -3.07
C ASN A 121 1.54 14.24 -1.88
N ASP A 122 2.00 13.19 -1.23
CA ASP A 122 1.36 12.54 -0.07
C ASP A 122 1.40 13.38 1.22
N THR A 123 2.22 14.44 1.27
CA THR A 123 2.47 15.27 2.45
C THR A 123 2.18 16.76 2.25
N LYS A 124 1.95 17.22 1.02
CA LYS A 124 1.76 18.62 0.65
C LYS A 124 0.64 18.81 -0.37
N GLY A 125 -0.08 19.93 -0.25
CA GLY A 125 -1.14 20.29 -1.18
C GLY A 125 -1.45 21.78 -1.17
N LYS A 126 -2.42 22.16 -2.01
CA LYS A 126 -3.00 23.50 -2.07
C LYS A 126 -4.50 23.41 -1.99
N VAL A 127 -5.11 24.37 -1.32
CA VAL A 127 -6.56 24.46 -1.15
C VAL A 127 -7.04 25.80 -1.66
N ASN A 128 -8.13 25.77 -2.42
CA ASN A 128 -8.91 26.95 -2.76
C ASN A 128 -10.31 26.81 -2.14
N VAL A 129 -10.73 27.85 -1.41
CA VAL A 129 -12.10 28.02 -0.91
C VAL A 129 -12.57 29.44 -1.23
N GLY A 130 -13.46 29.57 -2.21
CA GLY A 130 -13.93 30.89 -2.67
C GLY A 130 -12.79 31.73 -3.25
N ASN A 131 -12.43 32.82 -2.56
CA ASN A 131 -11.31 33.69 -2.94
C ASN A 131 -10.03 33.41 -2.11
N LEU A 132 -10.07 32.44 -1.20
CA LEU A 132 -8.94 32.09 -0.36
C LEU A 132 -8.12 30.98 -1.02
N TYR A 133 -6.80 31.16 -1.00
CA TYR A 133 -5.82 30.23 -1.54
C TYR A 133 -4.69 30.06 -0.53
N PHE A 134 -4.41 28.83 -0.13
CA PHE A 134 -3.35 28.55 0.82
C PHE A 134 -2.74 27.17 0.61
N GLU A 135 -1.52 27.01 1.08
CA GLU A 135 -0.81 25.73 1.08
C GLU A 135 -1.17 24.93 2.34
N ILE A 136 -1.15 23.61 2.20
CA ILE A 136 -1.42 22.69 3.31
C ILE A 136 -0.32 21.63 3.41
N ASN A 137 -0.03 21.22 4.63
CA ASN A 137 0.84 20.10 4.94
C ASN A 137 0.08 19.05 5.73
N LYS A 138 0.42 17.78 5.49
CA LYS A 138 -0.02 16.68 6.31
C LYS A 138 0.82 16.61 7.58
N ILE A 139 0.17 16.41 8.72
CA ILE A 139 0.81 16.04 9.98
C ILE A 139 0.45 14.60 10.32
N ASN A 140 1.44 13.86 10.81
CA ASN A 140 1.29 12.49 11.26
C ASN A 140 0.84 12.46 12.73
#